data_AF-A0AAF0QY95-F1
#
_entry.id   AF-A0AAF0QY95-F1
#
_cell.length_a   1.000
_cell.length_b   1.000
_cell.length_c   1.000
_cell.angle_alpha   90.00
_cell.angle_beta   90.00
_cell.angle_gamma   90.00
#
_symmetry.space_group_name_H-M   'P 1'
#
loop_
_entity.id
_entity.type
_entity.pdbx_description
1 polymer ?
#
loop_
_entity_poly.entity_id
_entity_poly.type
_entity_poly.pdbx_seq_one_letter_code
_entity_poly.pdbx_strand_id
1 'polypeptide(L)'
;MQFDWGNKQSPIFTLQITAQIWELFLNITCYSWTMPERTSDLFKCWIRRRGSKTQKKWWKLIPSCIWWSVWKERNGRCFEDRSNFIHKVKWNCLVSLLFWCKQLYIEDVDQIIL
;
A
#
# COMPACT_ATOMS: atom_id res chain seq x y z
N MET A 1 -1.89 -25.23 -12.75
CA MET A 1 -1.53 -24.17 -13.72
C MET A 1 -0.33 -23.43 -13.15
N GLN A 2 0.83 -23.67 -13.76
CA GLN A 2 2.10 -23.09 -13.34
C GLN A 2 2.25 -21.76 -14.10
N PHE A 3 2.18 -20.65 -13.38
CA PHE A 3 2.40 -19.32 -13.96
C PHE A 3 3.88 -19.16 -14.27
N ASP A 4 4.22 -19.19 -15.55
CA ASP A 4 5.56 -18.92 -16.05
C ASP A 4 5.82 -17.41 -15.98
N TRP A 5 6.67 -17.01 -15.03
CA TRP A 5 7.09 -15.62 -14.84
C TRP A 5 8.19 -15.30 -15.85
N GLY A 6 7.81 -15.15 -17.12
CA GLY A 6 8.67 -14.69 -18.19
C GLY A 6 9.60 -13.56 -17.73
N ASN A 7 10.89 -13.89 -17.70
CA ASN A 7 12.00 -12.99 -17.39
C ASN A 7 11.88 -11.69 -18.18
N LYS A 8 11.51 -10.58 -17.53
CA LYS A 8 11.78 -9.20 -18.00
C LYS A 8 11.48 -8.09 -16.98
N GLN A 9 11.85 -8.23 -15.70
CA GLN A 9 12.21 -7.07 -14.86
C GLN A 9 12.95 -7.49 -13.60
N SER A 10 14.07 -6.82 -13.31
CA SER A 10 14.93 -7.09 -12.17
C SER A 10 14.14 -7.06 -10.85
N PRO A 11 14.15 -8.13 -10.03
CA PRO A 11 13.43 -8.20 -8.75
C PRO A 11 13.72 -7.03 -7.80
N ILE A 12 14.92 -6.48 -7.94
CA ILE A 12 15.50 -5.37 -7.17
C ILE A 12 14.64 -4.09 -7.30
N PHE A 13 14.13 -3.81 -8.50
CA PHE A 13 13.41 -2.56 -8.77
C PHE A 13 12.04 -2.52 -8.05
N THR A 14 11.35 -3.65 -8.01
CA THR A 14 10.07 -3.78 -7.28
C THR A 14 10.28 -3.60 -5.77
N LEU A 15 11.37 -4.14 -5.22
CA LEU A 15 11.70 -4.02 -3.80
C LEU A 15 12.01 -2.56 -3.44
N GLN A 16 12.74 -1.84 -4.29
CA GLN A 16 13.04 -0.41 -4.09
C GLN A 16 11.79 0.48 -4.13
N ILE A 17 10.85 0.24 -5.05
CA ILE A 17 9.57 0.97 -5.05
C ILE A 17 8.79 0.68 -3.77
N THR A 18 8.68 -0.61 -3.43
CA THR A 18 7.91 -1.05 -2.26
C THR A 18 8.45 -0.39 -1.00
N ALA A 19 9.77 -0.46 -0.77
CA ALA A 19 10.42 0.17 0.37
C ALA A 19 10.15 1.68 0.45
N GLN A 20 10.28 2.40 -0.66
CA GLN A 20 10.06 3.85 -0.69
C GLN A 20 8.60 4.27 -0.46
N ILE A 21 7.63 3.46 -0.88
CA ILE A 21 6.22 3.71 -0.57
C ILE A 21 5.96 3.42 0.91
N TRP A 22 6.52 2.35 1.47
CA TRP A 22 6.42 2.08 2.91
C TRP A 22 7.01 3.21 3.74
N GLU A 23 8.20 3.68 3.40
CA GLU A 23 8.87 4.82 4.05
C GLU A 23 8.00 6.08 4.06
N LEU A 24 7.32 6.39 2.94
CA LEU A 24 6.37 7.50 2.87
C LEU A 24 5.29 7.40 3.96
N PHE A 25 4.66 6.24 4.13
CA PHE A 25 3.62 6.05 5.15
C PHE A 25 4.18 6.06 6.57
N LEU A 26 5.40 5.55 6.77
CA LEU A 26 6.06 5.62 8.07
C LEU A 26 6.36 7.06 8.47
N ASN A 27 6.85 7.87 7.53
CA ASN A 27 7.11 9.29 7.73
C ASN A 27 5.82 10.07 8.02
N ILE A 28 4.74 9.80 7.28
CA ILE A 28 3.43 10.44 7.53
C ILE A 28 2.87 10.05 8.90
N THR A 29 3.11 8.83 9.34
CA THR A 29 2.54 8.33 10.59
C THR A 29 3.42 8.60 11.81
N CYS A 30 4.62 9.19 11.63
CA CYS A 30 5.56 9.53 12.70
C CYS A 30 6.00 8.34 13.58
N TYR A 31 6.01 7.12 13.05
CA TYR A 31 6.45 5.93 13.79
C TYR A 31 7.72 5.34 13.20
N SER A 32 8.71 5.05 14.04
CA SER A 32 9.90 4.28 13.67
C SER A 32 9.52 2.81 13.46
N TRP A 33 9.70 2.29 12.25
CA TRP A 33 9.45 0.89 11.96
C TRP A 33 10.41 0.39 10.88
N THR A 34 11.01 -0.77 11.13
CA THR A 34 11.87 -1.49 10.19
C THR A 34 11.07 -2.56 9.46
N MET A 35 11.27 -2.67 8.14
CA MET A 35 10.66 -3.70 7.30
C MET A 35 11.11 -5.10 7.78
N PRO A 36 10.21 -5.97 8.27
CA PRO A 36 10.56 -7.33 8.65
C PRO A 36 10.77 -8.17 7.38
N GLU A 37 11.53 -9.25 7.54
CA GLU A 37 11.90 -10.17 6.45
C GLU A 37 10.66 -10.79 5.75
N ARG A 38 9.57 -11.00 6.51
CA ARG A 38 8.35 -11.61 5.99
C ARG A 38 7.18 -10.64 6.04
N THR A 39 6.40 -10.64 4.95
CA THR A 39 5.16 -9.87 4.83
C THR A 39 4.13 -10.28 5.90
N SER A 40 4.10 -11.55 6.32
CA SER A 40 3.24 -12.01 7.41
C SER A 40 3.54 -11.33 8.74
N ASP A 41 4.82 -11.06 9.02
CA ASP A 41 5.25 -10.43 10.26
C ASP A 41 4.99 -8.92 10.22
N LEU A 42 5.06 -8.33 9.02
CA LEU A 42 4.56 -6.99 8.75
C LEU A 42 3.08 -6.86 9.10
N PHE A 43 2.21 -7.76 8.60
CA PHE A 43 0.78 -7.71 8.92
C PHE A 43 0.50 -7.88 10.42
N LYS A 44 1.19 -8.80 11.09
CA LYS A 44 1.02 -9.01 12.55
C LYS A 44 1.40 -7.77 13.37
N CYS A 45 2.55 -7.16 13.06
CA CYS A 45 2.98 -5.92 13.71
C CYS A 45 2.04 -4.75 13.42
N TRP A 46 1.54 -4.68 12.19
CA TRP A 46 0.63 -3.63 11.73
C TRP A 46 -0.74 -3.70 12.42
N ILE A 47 -1.33 -4.90 12.51
CA ILE A 47 -2.65 -5.14 13.13
C ILE A 47 -2.63 -4.91 14.65
N ARG A 48 -1.50 -5.20 15.32
CA ARG A 48 -1.36 -5.09 16.77
C ARG A 48 -1.26 -3.64 17.27
N ARG A 49 -1.22 -2.64 16.37
CA ARG A 49 -1.11 -1.22 16.75
C ARG A 49 -2.38 -0.69 17.43
N ARG A 50 -2.20 0.02 18.55
CA ARG A 50 -3.26 0.74 19.28
C ARG A 50 -3.60 2.05 18.56
N GLY A 51 -4.88 2.42 18.58
CA GLY A 51 -5.43 3.63 17.97
C GLY A 51 -6.95 3.66 18.13
N SER A 52 -7.57 4.81 17.85
CA SER A 52 -9.04 4.95 17.83
C SER A 52 -9.69 3.97 16.83
N LYS A 53 -11.00 3.73 16.97
CA LYS A 53 -11.75 2.88 16.02
C LYS A 53 -11.56 3.36 14.58
N THR A 54 -11.64 4.67 14.37
CA THR A 54 -11.39 5.32 13.08
C THR A 54 -9.96 5.06 12.65
N GLN A 55 -8.93 5.38 13.47
CA GLN A 55 -7.52 5.06 13.19
C GLN A 55 -7.34 3.64 12.65
N LYS A 56 -7.87 2.63 13.36
CA LYS A 56 -7.74 1.23 12.95
C LYS A 56 -8.31 0.93 11.56
N LYS A 57 -9.33 1.67 11.10
CA LYS A 57 -9.95 1.47 9.78
C LYS A 57 -9.03 1.90 8.64
N TRP A 58 -8.52 3.13 8.66
CA TRP A 58 -7.58 3.60 7.61
C TRP A 58 -6.20 2.98 7.76
N TRP A 59 -5.79 2.59 8.98
CA TRP A 59 -4.58 1.77 9.17
C TRP A 59 -4.66 0.48 8.35
N LYS A 60 -5.80 -0.22 8.31
CA LYS A 60 -5.95 -1.45 7.50
C LYS A 60 -5.91 -1.20 5.99
N LEU A 61 -6.22 0.01 5.53
CA LEU A 61 -6.21 0.36 4.09
C LEU A 61 -4.80 0.54 3.54
N ILE A 62 -3.86 1.00 4.37
CA ILE A 62 -2.49 1.34 3.93
C ILE A 62 -1.81 0.14 3.24
N PRO A 63 -1.71 -1.07 3.84
CA PRO A 63 -1.08 -2.21 3.17
C PRO A 63 -1.72 -2.55 1.82
N SER A 64 -3.06 -2.50 1.74
CA SER A 64 -3.81 -2.77 0.51
C SER A 64 -3.50 -1.74 -0.57
N CYS A 65 -3.43 -0.45 -0.21
CA CYS A 65 -3.09 0.62 -1.16
C CYS A 65 -1.65 0.50 -1.67
N ILE A 66 -0.71 0.10 -0.80
CA ILE A 66 0.67 -0.17 -1.19
C ILE A 66 0.72 -1.34 -2.16
N TRP A 67 0.09 -2.47 -1.82
CA TRP A 67 0.06 -3.66 -2.68
C TRP A 67 -0.54 -3.36 -4.04
N TRP A 68 -1.65 -2.63 -4.07
CA TRP A 68 -2.31 -2.22 -5.29
C TRP A 68 -1.41 -1.33 -6.16
N SER A 69 -0.72 -0.37 -5.54
CA SER A 69 0.17 0.55 -6.26
C SER A 69 1.38 -0.18 -6.84
N VAL A 70 1.98 -1.09 -6.07
CA VAL A 70 3.09 -1.94 -6.53
C VAL A 70 2.64 -2.86 -7.66
N TRP A 71 1.47 -3.51 -7.53
CA TRP A 71 0.90 -4.36 -8.56
C TRP A 71 0.65 -3.59 -9.86
N LYS A 72 0.03 -2.40 -9.77
CA LYS A 72 -0.20 -1.54 -10.96
C LYS A 72 1.11 -1.12 -11.63
N GLU A 73 2.12 -0.75 -10.86
CA GLU A 73 3.41 -0.36 -11.42
C GLU A 73 4.13 -1.53 -12.09
N ARG A 74 4.09 -2.72 -11.48
CA ARG A 74 4.64 -3.94 -12.09
C ARG A 74 3.93 -4.29 -13.39
N ASN A 75 2.61 -4.27 -13.39
CA ASN A 75 1.84 -4.61 -14.57
C ASN A 75 1.99 -3.58 -15.68
N GLY A 76 2.02 -2.29 -15.36
CA GLY A 76 2.29 -1.24 -16.35
C GLY A 76 3.64 -1.44 -17.04
N ARG A 77 4.67 -1.85 -16.29
CA ARG A 77 6.00 -2.12 -16.85
C ARG A 77 6.05 -3.41 -17.67
N CYS A 78 5.39 -4.48 -17.21
CA CYS A 78 5.42 -5.77 -17.89
C CYS A 78 4.54 -5.80 -19.14
N PHE A 79 3.37 -5.17 -19.11
CA PHE A 79 2.33 -5.34 -20.14
C PHE A 79 2.12 -4.09 -21.00
N GLU A 80 2.51 -2.91 -20.52
CA GLU A 80 2.23 -1.64 -21.21
C GLU A 80 3.51 -0.85 -21.52
N ASP A 81 4.69 -1.38 -21.19
CA ASP A 81 6.00 -0.71 -21.25
C ASP A 81 6.02 0.68 -20.59
N ARG A 82 5.16 0.87 -19.57
CA ARG A 82 5.04 2.13 -18.83
C ARG A 82 5.85 2.06 -17.54
N SER A 83 6.84 2.95 -17.42
CA SER A 83 7.61 3.14 -16.19
C SER A 83 7.31 4.51 -15.59
N ASN A 84 6.63 4.56 -14.44
CA ASN A 84 6.38 5.82 -13.77
C ASN A 84 7.55 6.20 -12.85
N PHE A 85 7.80 7.50 -12.72
CA PHE A 85 8.67 8.03 -11.67
C PHE A 85 8.13 7.68 -10.29
N ILE A 86 9.02 7.42 -9.34
CA ILE A 86 8.64 7.03 -7.97
C ILE A 86 7.69 8.05 -7.31
N HIS A 87 7.86 9.34 -7.58
CA HIS A 87 6.97 10.39 -7.07
C HIS A 87 5.52 10.20 -7.54
N LYS A 88 5.32 9.80 -8.80
CA LYS A 88 3.99 9.52 -9.35
C LYS A 88 3.39 8.26 -8.74
N VAL A 89 4.19 7.23 -8.49
CA VAL A 89 3.73 6.01 -7.80
C VAL A 89 3.31 6.32 -6.36
N LYS A 90 4.13 7.09 -5.62
CA LYS A 90 3.82 7.60 -4.27
C LYS A 90 2.51 8.39 -4.26
N TRP A 91 2.35 9.32 -5.21
CA TRP A 91 1.14 10.13 -5.34
C TRP A 91 -0.10 9.27 -5.60
N ASN A 92 -0.03 8.34 -6.56
CA ASN A 92 -1.14 7.43 -6.88
C ASN A 92 -1.53 6.57 -5.67
N CYS A 93 -0.56 6.16 -4.85
CA CYS A 93 -0.81 5.40 -3.63
C CYS A 93 -1.56 6.25 -2.59
N LEU A 94 -1.16 7.52 -2.40
CA LEU A 94 -1.84 8.45 -1.49
C LEU A 94 -3.27 8.76 -1.96
N VAL A 95 -3.46 9.03 -3.25
CA VAL A 95 -4.80 9.25 -3.82
C VAL A 95 -5.69 8.03 -3.62
N SER A 96 -5.15 6.82 -3.82
CA SER A 96 -5.90 5.57 -3.58
C SER A 96 -6.30 5.46 -2.11
N LEU A 97 -5.38 5.75 -1.17
CA LEU A 97 -5.70 5.73 0.25
C LEU A 97 -6.79 6.74 0.61
N LEU A 98 -6.68 7.99 0.15
CA LEU A 98 -7.65 9.05 0.43
C LEU A 98 -9.05 8.69 -0.11
N PHE A 99 -9.11 8.11 -1.32
CA PHE A 99 -10.35 7.62 -1.90
C PHE A 99 -11.02 6.58 -0.99
N TRP A 100 -10.28 5.57 -0.54
CA TRP A 100 -10.82 4.53 0.33
C TRP A 100 -11.14 5.05 1.75
N CYS A 101 -10.37 6.00 2.28
CA CYS A 101 -10.69 6.66 3.54
C CYS A 101 -12.02 7.41 3.46
N LYS A 102 -12.28 8.12 2.35
CA LYS A 102 -13.56 8.80 2.12
C LYS A 102 -14.70 7.79 2.06
N GLN A 103 -14.50 6.65 1.41
CA GLN A 103 -15.52 5.60 1.34
C GLN A 103 -15.88 5.05 2.73
N LEU A 104 -14.88 4.76 3.56
CA LEU A 104 -15.11 4.30 4.94
C LEU A 104 -15.79 5.36 5.83
N TYR A 105 -15.54 6.65 5.58
CA TYR A 105 -16.25 7.72 6.29
C TYR A 105 -17.73 7.77 5.91
N ILE A 106 -18.05 7.61 4.63
CA ILE A 106 -19.45 7.56 4.15
C ILE A 106 -20.18 6.38 4.81
N GLU A 107 -19.57 5.20 4.81
CA GLU A 107 -20.13 4.01 5.46
C GLU A 107 -20.38 4.20 6.97
N ASP A 108 -19.52 4.94 7.68
CA ASP A 108 -19.71 5.23 9.10
C ASP A 108 -20.85 6.20 9.38
N VAL A 109 -21.09 7.17 8.49
CA VAL A 109 -22.21 8.13 8.62
C VAL A 109 -23.54 7.42 8.35
N ASP A 110 -23.58 6.54 7.35
CA ASP A 110 -24.80 5.79 7.01
C ASP A 110 -25.23 4.83 8.13
N GLN A 111 -24.28 4.31 8.92
CA GLN A 111 -24.57 3.48 10.10
C GLN A 111 -25.14 4.26 11.30
N ILE A 112 -25.02 5.58 11.33
CA ILE A 112 -25.51 6.43 12.42
C ILE A 112 -26.94 6.93 12.16
N ILE A 113 -27.43 6.85 10.92
CA ILE A 113 -28.73 7.36 10.49
C ILE A 113 -29.87 6.31 10.59
N LEU A 114 -29.59 5.11 11.11
CA LEU A 114 -30.58 4.07 11.44
C LEU A 114 -30.82 3.98 12.96
#